data_AF-A0A1D8AU61-F1
#
_entry.id   AF-A0A1D8AU61-F1
#
_cell.length_a   1.000
_cell.length_b   1.000
_cell.length_c   1.000
_cell.angle_alpha   90.00
_cell.angle_beta   90.00
_cell.angle_gamma   90.00
#
_symmetry.space_group_name_H-M   'P 1'
#
loop_
_entity.id
_entity.type
_entity.pdbx_description
1 polymer ?
#
loop_
_entity_poly.entity_id
_entity_poly.type
_entity_poly.pdbx_seq_one_letter_code
_entity_poly.pdbx_strand_id
1 'polypeptide(L)'
;MNKALSLFALLLVSLIAARAQPDGHLPFRPDLAAGAAYRIEASALHPTQFSHGWREVVYKAAKINAMTPAEVKAYLIDKDVPVVIGPGGVPYMTDGHHTLRSLLESSAPDKTAYGHILANWSALPPEEFWSRMQANNYTYLQDAAGQVQPPSALPASLLVMQRDAWRGLAWGVMKANGFHERKDIYFQEFRWADYFRTRIQWDDADDDAFDDAVKAACVLAQAPAAAALPGYRTTAVHPRVITEPAKHDTDDPAIWINPADPAQSLVLGTDKNSDGALLAYDLAGRIVRSVTGLKRPNNVDLVSGFKLGGRTVAIAVVTEREMKRLRVFTVPDLAAADRGDLVVFGGDPERAPMGVALYQRPRDGAVFAIVGGKSGPAEGYLAQYRLEDDGTGQVKMTLVREFGAYSGRAEIEAIGVDAELGFIYYSDETFGVRKYAADPDAPDANRELALFGTTGFASDHEGISFYKRADGTGYLLVSDQQAHRFQIFPREGVAGRPHEHPMIKAVDVAAIESDGSELTSTVLPGFPGGLFVAMTEGKVFHFYAWDDIAKAAGLE
;
A
#
# COMPACT_ATOMS: atom_id res chain seq x y z
N MET A 1 80.71 44.14 -7.58
CA MET A 1 81.69 43.63 -8.55
C MET A 1 81.56 42.11 -8.66
N ASN A 2 81.33 41.62 -9.87
CA ASN A 2 81.59 40.29 -10.44
C ASN A 2 82.12 39.10 -9.59
N LYS A 3 81.40 37.96 -9.76
CA LYS A 3 81.80 36.52 -9.90
C LYS A 3 81.04 35.60 -8.92
N ALA A 4 80.22 34.59 -9.28
CA ALA A 4 80.01 33.73 -10.46
C ALA A 4 80.74 32.36 -10.43
N LEU A 5 79.93 31.27 -10.35
CA LEU A 5 80.15 29.87 -10.81
C LEU A 5 81.28 29.02 -10.13
N SER A 6 81.22 27.68 -10.01
CA SER A 6 80.12 26.68 -10.18
C SER A 6 80.50 25.24 -9.75
N LEU A 7 79.48 24.37 -9.50
CA LEU A 7 79.48 22.89 -9.65
C LEU A 7 80.40 22.04 -8.70
N PHE A 8 80.26 20.71 -8.51
CA PHE A 8 79.34 19.69 -9.08
C PHE A 8 78.90 18.61 -8.03
N ALA A 9 77.59 18.34 -7.96
CA ALA A 9 76.77 17.16 -7.54
C ALA A 9 77.26 16.00 -6.60
N LEU A 10 76.31 15.50 -5.79
CA LEU A 10 76.21 14.11 -5.30
C LEU A 10 74.74 13.64 -5.25
N LEU A 11 74.50 12.33 -5.28
CA LEU A 11 73.19 11.67 -5.32
C LEU A 11 72.24 12.07 -4.17
N LEU A 12 70.92 12.07 -4.43
CA LEU A 12 69.94 11.60 -3.46
C LEU A 12 68.76 10.87 -4.14
N VAL A 13 68.36 9.73 -3.57
CA VAL A 13 67.28 8.87 -4.06
C VAL A 13 65.93 9.47 -3.69
N SER A 14 65.03 9.62 -4.66
CA SER A 14 63.66 10.09 -4.43
C SER A 14 62.77 8.98 -3.86
N LEU A 15 62.57 8.96 -2.54
CA LEU A 15 61.43 8.25 -1.95
C LEU A 15 60.14 9.01 -2.34
N ILE A 16 59.32 8.41 -3.19
CA ILE A 16 57.94 8.87 -3.37
C ILE A 16 57.16 8.42 -2.14
N ALA A 17 56.93 9.34 -1.20
CA ALA A 17 56.03 9.11 -0.09
C ALA A 17 54.61 8.87 -0.61
N ALA A 18 54.02 7.73 -0.25
CA ALA A 18 52.64 7.42 -0.56
C ALA A 18 51.72 8.46 0.09
N ARG A 19 51.04 9.27 -0.73
CA ARG A 19 49.92 10.08 -0.27
C ARG A 19 48.82 9.13 0.19
N ALA A 20 48.47 9.19 1.47
CA ALA A 20 47.28 8.52 2.00
C ALA A 20 46.05 8.95 1.17
N GLN A 21 45.28 7.99 0.68
CA GLN A 21 44.06 8.27 -0.08
C GLN A 21 42.93 8.64 0.90
N PRO A 22 42.10 9.65 0.58
CA PRO A 22 41.23 10.30 1.56
C PRO A 22 40.10 9.41 2.10
N ASP A 23 39.75 8.32 1.41
CA ASP A 23 38.56 7.52 1.69
C ASP A 23 38.85 6.10 2.24
N GLY A 24 40.10 5.78 2.58
CA GLY A 24 40.50 4.47 3.16
C GLY A 24 40.48 3.25 2.23
N HIS A 25 39.72 3.27 1.13
CA HIS A 25 39.58 2.17 0.19
C HIS A 25 40.77 2.08 -0.79
N LEU A 26 41.51 0.97 -0.77
CA LEU A 26 42.67 0.74 -1.64
C LEU A 26 42.24 0.24 -3.03
N PRO A 27 42.99 0.49 -4.12
CA PRO A 27 42.76 -0.22 -5.38
C PRO A 27 42.82 -1.74 -5.16
N PHE A 28 41.85 -2.48 -5.72
CA PHE A 28 41.78 -3.93 -5.56
C PHE A 28 43.08 -4.63 -6.00
N ARG A 29 43.50 -5.61 -5.20
CA ARG A 29 44.63 -6.51 -5.53
C ARG A 29 44.30 -7.95 -5.05
N PRO A 30 44.75 -8.99 -5.78
CA PRO A 30 44.55 -10.39 -5.38
C PRO A 30 45.14 -10.78 -4.01
N ASP A 31 46.08 -10.01 -3.47
CA ASP A 31 46.76 -10.24 -2.19
C ASP A 31 46.09 -9.53 -1.00
N LEU A 32 44.97 -8.82 -1.20
CA LEU A 32 44.27 -8.15 -0.10
C LEU A 32 43.76 -9.16 0.94
N ALA A 33 43.98 -8.85 2.22
CA ALA A 33 43.53 -9.66 3.34
C ALA A 33 42.04 -9.45 3.63
N ALA A 34 41.42 -10.39 4.35
CA ALA A 34 40.07 -10.22 4.89
C ALA A 34 39.98 -8.95 5.76
N GLY A 35 38.85 -8.24 5.68
CA GLY A 35 38.63 -6.94 6.31
C GLY A 35 39.25 -5.74 5.58
N ALA A 36 40.03 -5.93 4.50
CA ALA A 36 40.59 -4.81 3.74
C ALA A 36 39.51 -4.12 2.89
N ALA A 37 39.40 -2.79 3.03
CA ALA A 37 38.56 -1.95 2.18
C ALA A 37 39.20 -1.77 0.79
N TYR A 38 38.41 -2.00 -0.27
CA TYR A 38 38.86 -1.96 -1.66
C TYR A 38 38.00 -1.05 -2.54
N ARG A 39 38.55 -0.62 -3.67
CA ARG A 39 37.80 -0.06 -4.80
C ARG A 39 38.25 -0.68 -6.13
N ILE A 40 37.32 -0.87 -7.06
CA ILE A 40 37.54 -1.51 -8.36
C ILE A 40 36.51 -1.00 -9.38
N GLU A 41 36.80 -1.09 -10.68
CA GLU A 41 35.76 -0.94 -11.70
C GLU A 41 34.68 -2.02 -11.53
N ALA A 42 33.40 -1.62 -11.42
CA ALA A 42 32.31 -2.56 -11.15
C ALA A 42 32.19 -3.67 -12.20
N SER A 43 32.60 -3.41 -13.45
CA SER A 43 32.62 -4.38 -14.55
C SER A 43 33.64 -5.52 -14.38
N ALA A 44 34.64 -5.37 -13.52
CA ALA A 44 35.65 -6.38 -13.21
C ALA A 44 35.22 -7.37 -12.11
N LEU A 45 34.14 -7.07 -11.38
CA LEU A 45 33.61 -7.94 -10.34
C LEU A 45 32.83 -9.12 -10.96
N HIS A 46 33.08 -10.31 -10.44
CA HIS A 46 32.41 -11.53 -10.88
C HIS A 46 31.18 -11.80 -9.99
N PRO A 47 29.97 -11.91 -10.55
CA PRO A 47 28.77 -12.23 -9.78
C PRO A 47 28.80 -13.65 -9.23
N THR A 48 28.12 -13.85 -8.09
CA THR A 48 27.92 -15.17 -7.46
C THR A 48 26.47 -15.65 -7.56
N GLN A 49 25.67 -15.01 -8.41
CA GLN A 49 24.31 -15.41 -8.75
C GLN A 49 24.08 -15.29 -10.27
N PHE A 50 23.15 -16.07 -10.81
CA PHE A 50 22.90 -16.11 -12.26
C PHE A 50 22.04 -14.95 -12.77
N SER A 51 21.08 -14.48 -11.97
CA SER A 51 20.03 -13.56 -12.39
C SER A 51 19.89 -12.33 -11.47
N HIS A 52 19.20 -11.30 -11.95
CA HIS A 52 18.71 -10.17 -11.16
C HIS A 52 17.28 -9.80 -11.60
N GLY A 53 16.55 -9.09 -10.73
CA GLY A 53 15.27 -8.49 -11.06
C GLY A 53 15.49 -7.21 -11.87
N TRP A 54 15.13 -7.23 -13.16
CA TRP A 54 15.44 -6.10 -14.06
C TRP A 54 14.75 -4.80 -13.65
N ARG A 55 13.52 -4.86 -13.15
CA ARG A 55 12.77 -3.70 -12.65
C ARG A 55 13.45 -3.02 -11.46
N GLU A 56 14.00 -3.80 -10.53
CA GLU A 56 14.82 -3.27 -9.43
C GLU A 56 16.11 -2.60 -9.95
N VAL A 57 16.72 -3.16 -11.01
CA VAL A 57 17.89 -2.55 -11.67
C VAL A 57 17.54 -1.21 -12.30
N VAL A 58 16.43 -1.11 -13.04
CA VAL A 58 15.95 0.14 -13.67
C VAL A 58 15.63 1.20 -12.60
N TYR A 59 14.89 0.83 -11.55
CA TYR A 59 14.58 1.73 -10.44
C TYR A 59 15.83 2.32 -9.78
N LYS A 60 16.82 1.47 -9.44
CA LYS A 60 18.08 1.93 -8.84
C LYS A 60 18.93 2.74 -9.84
N ALA A 61 18.88 2.46 -11.13
CA ALA A 61 19.59 3.25 -12.15
C ALA A 61 19.00 4.66 -12.26
N ALA A 62 17.67 4.80 -12.27
CA ALA A 62 17.00 6.10 -12.20
C ALA A 62 17.36 6.86 -10.91
N LYS A 63 17.40 6.17 -9.76
CA LYS A 63 17.86 6.76 -8.49
C LYS A 63 19.31 7.26 -8.55
N ILE A 64 20.22 6.51 -9.18
CA ILE A 64 21.62 6.92 -9.37
C ILE A 64 21.72 8.11 -10.34
N ASN A 65 20.92 8.14 -11.40
CA ASN A 65 20.89 9.25 -12.37
C ASN A 65 20.40 10.58 -11.76
N ALA A 66 19.63 10.54 -10.67
CA ALA A 66 19.16 11.71 -9.94
C ALA A 66 20.18 12.26 -8.92
N MET A 67 21.29 11.54 -8.67
CA MET A 67 22.32 11.93 -7.71
C MET A 67 23.44 12.74 -8.37
N THR A 68 24.03 13.68 -7.62
CA THR A 68 25.33 14.26 -7.98
C THR A 68 26.45 13.23 -7.88
N PRO A 69 27.60 13.41 -8.56
CA PRO A 69 28.73 12.46 -8.47
C PRO A 69 29.25 12.22 -7.05
N ALA A 70 29.14 13.21 -6.16
CA ALA A 70 29.51 13.07 -4.76
C ALA A 70 28.53 12.17 -3.98
N GLU A 71 27.23 12.31 -4.24
CA GLU A 71 26.19 11.47 -3.66
C GLU A 71 26.25 10.04 -4.21
N VAL A 72 26.53 9.84 -5.50
CA VAL A 72 26.77 8.50 -6.08
C VAL A 72 27.93 7.82 -5.37
N LYS A 73 29.06 8.52 -5.19
CA LYS A 73 30.21 7.97 -4.46
C LYS A 73 29.86 7.62 -3.00
N ALA A 74 29.19 8.52 -2.29
CA ALA A 74 28.77 8.28 -0.90
C ALA A 74 27.81 7.09 -0.79
N TYR A 75 26.84 6.99 -1.70
CA TYR A 75 25.89 5.89 -1.80
C TYR A 75 26.59 4.55 -2.07
N LEU A 76 27.59 4.52 -2.97
CA LEU A 76 28.32 3.29 -3.28
C LEU A 76 29.27 2.86 -2.15
N ILE A 77 29.79 3.80 -1.34
CA ILE A 77 30.55 3.49 -0.12
C ILE A 77 29.61 2.94 0.97
N ASP A 78 28.44 3.57 1.20
CA ASP A 78 27.39 3.07 2.12
C ASP A 78 26.87 1.68 1.74
N LYS A 79 26.89 1.34 0.43
CA LYS A 79 26.47 0.03 -0.08
C LYS A 79 27.50 -1.09 0.13
N ASP A 80 28.73 -0.77 0.51
CA ASP A 80 29.80 -1.67 0.96
C ASP A 80 29.76 -3.08 0.35
N VAL A 81 30.23 -3.22 -0.90
CA VAL A 81 30.10 -4.47 -1.66
C VAL A 81 31.04 -5.56 -1.10
N PRO A 82 30.52 -6.68 -0.56
CA PRO A 82 31.35 -7.69 0.07
C PRO A 82 31.91 -8.68 -0.95
N VAL A 83 33.24 -8.81 -1.02
CA VAL A 83 33.95 -9.66 -2.01
C VAL A 83 34.71 -10.81 -1.35
N VAL A 84 34.64 -11.99 -1.97
CA VAL A 84 35.60 -13.08 -1.73
C VAL A 84 36.58 -13.16 -2.89
N ILE A 85 37.88 -13.17 -2.58
CA ILE A 85 38.92 -13.39 -3.60
C ILE A 85 39.07 -14.89 -3.82
N GLY A 86 38.63 -15.37 -4.97
CA GLY A 86 38.66 -16.78 -5.37
C GLY A 86 39.92 -17.19 -6.15
N PRO A 87 40.00 -18.46 -6.58
CA PRO A 87 41.15 -19.04 -7.26
C PRO A 87 41.68 -18.18 -8.41
N GLY A 88 42.99 -18.00 -8.48
CA GLY A 88 43.62 -17.13 -9.47
C GLY A 88 43.47 -15.62 -9.20
N GLY A 89 42.89 -15.22 -8.06
CA GLY A 89 42.76 -13.82 -7.66
C GLY A 89 41.46 -13.14 -8.10
N VAL A 90 40.46 -13.92 -8.55
CA VAL A 90 39.20 -13.42 -9.10
C VAL A 90 38.33 -12.81 -7.99
N PRO A 91 37.84 -11.55 -8.11
CA PRO A 91 36.99 -10.93 -7.11
C PRO A 91 35.51 -11.30 -7.31
N TYR A 92 35.02 -12.24 -6.51
CA TYR A 92 33.62 -12.66 -6.51
C TYR A 92 32.79 -11.79 -5.54
N MET A 93 31.85 -11.01 -6.06
CA MET A 93 30.95 -10.19 -5.23
C MET A 93 29.81 -11.05 -4.68
N THR A 94 29.62 -11.03 -3.37
CA THR A 94 28.67 -11.91 -2.67
C THR A 94 27.30 -11.27 -2.43
N ASP A 95 27.24 -9.93 -2.54
CA ASP A 95 26.03 -9.11 -2.55
C ASP A 95 26.27 -7.89 -3.45
N GLY A 96 25.27 -7.03 -3.65
CA GLY A 96 25.35 -5.78 -4.38
C GLY A 96 25.08 -5.88 -5.89
N HIS A 97 24.72 -7.07 -6.41
CA HIS A 97 24.60 -7.31 -7.85
C HIS A 97 23.62 -6.36 -8.55
N HIS A 98 22.43 -6.12 -7.97
CA HIS A 98 21.48 -5.15 -8.50
C HIS A 98 22.05 -3.72 -8.48
N THR A 99 22.62 -3.30 -7.34
CA THR A 99 23.20 -1.95 -7.17
C THR A 99 24.32 -1.67 -8.17
N LEU A 100 25.24 -2.61 -8.35
CA LEU A 100 26.35 -2.46 -9.30
C LEU A 100 25.92 -2.64 -10.76
N ARG A 101 24.93 -3.50 -11.04
CA ARG A 101 24.33 -3.55 -12.38
C ARG A 101 23.67 -2.21 -12.71
N SER A 102 22.89 -1.62 -11.81
CA SER A 102 22.33 -0.28 -11.96
C SER A 102 23.39 0.80 -12.13
N LEU A 103 24.51 0.71 -11.42
CA LEU A 103 25.63 1.63 -11.63
C LEU A 103 26.16 1.53 -13.06
N LEU A 104 26.33 0.32 -13.61
CA LEU A 104 26.78 0.12 -14.99
C LEU A 104 25.77 0.64 -16.03
N GLU A 105 24.47 0.45 -15.81
CA GLU A 105 23.38 0.96 -16.69
C GLU A 105 23.13 2.48 -16.56
N SER A 106 23.53 3.11 -15.44
CA SER A 106 23.31 4.54 -15.19
C SER A 106 24.13 5.46 -16.11
N SER A 107 23.78 6.75 -16.14
CA SER A 107 24.57 7.80 -16.80
C SER A 107 25.78 8.28 -15.97
N ALA A 108 25.95 7.79 -14.74
CA ALA A 108 27.07 8.21 -13.87
C ALA A 108 28.42 7.87 -14.53
N PRO A 109 29.38 8.83 -14.63
CA PRO A 109 30.62 8.62 -15.37
C PRO A 109 31.64 7.76 -14.60
N ASP A 110 31.59 7.78 -13.26
CA ASP A 110 32.39 6.92 -12.40
C ASP A 110 31.65 5.59 -12.18
N LYS A 111 32.27 4.47 -12.56
CA LYS A 111 31.74 3.11 -12.39
C LYS A 111 32.47 2.33 -11.27
N THR A 112 33.18 3.04 -10.40
CA THR A 112 33.90 2.44 -9.26
C THR A 112 32.94 1.82 -8.24
N ALA A 113 33.09 0.52 -7.98
CA ALA A 113 32.54 -0.15 -6.82
C ALA A 113 33.46 0.01 -5.60
N TYR A 114 32.87 0.14 -4.41
CA TYR A 114 33.55 0.23 -3.12
C TYR A 114 33.04 -0.89 -2.20
N GLY A 115 33.90 -1.42 -1.34
CA GLY A 115 33.49 -2.39 -0.33
C GLY A 115 34.66 -3.04 0.41
N HIS A 116 34.46 -4.22 0.99
CA HIS A 116 35.47 -4.95 1.75
C HIS A 116 35.68 -6.39 1.29
N ILE A 117 36.87 -6.94 1.58
CA ILE A 117 37.17 -8.35 1.38
C ILE A 117 36.62 -9.17 2.55
N LEU A 118 35.63 -10.02 2.32
CA LEU A 118 35.15 -11.01 3.30
C LEU A 118 36.23 -12.06 3.59
N ALA A 119 36.82 -12.61 2.54
CA ALA A 119 37.84 -13.65 2.63
C ALA A 119 38.75 -13.66 1.41
N ASN A 120 40.00 -14.06 1.62
CA ASN A 120 40.92 -14.40 0.53
C ASN A 120 41.13 -15.91 0.51
N TRP A 121 40.56 -16.56 -0.50
CA TRP A 121 40.62 -18.00 -0.77
C TRP A 121 41.32 -18.29 -2.11
N SER A 122 42.15 -17.35 -2.59
CA SER A 122 42.81 -17.42 -3.90
C SER A 122 43.76 -18.61 -4.09
N ALA A 123 44.21 -19.22 -3.00
CA ALA A 123 45.07 -20.41 -2.98
C ALA A 123 44.29 -21.75 -2.90
N LEU A 124 42.95 -21.73 -2.77
CA LEU A 124 42.16 -22.97 -2.70
C LEU A 124 41.99 -23.61 -4.09
N PRO A 125 41.88 -24.95 -4.16
CA PRO A 125 41.36 -25.63 -5.34
C PRO A 125 39.92 -25.15 -5.66
N PRO A 126 39.51 -25.08 -6.94
CA PRO A 126 38.17 -24.59 -7.31
C PRO A 126 37.00 -25.33 -6.65
N GLU A 127 37.12 -26.64 -6.43
CA GLU A 127 36.10 -27.45 -5.75
C GLU A 127 35.94 -27.05 -4.27
N GLU A 128 37.03 -26.91 -3.53
CA GLU A 128 37.00 -26.47 -2.12
C GLU A 128 36.49 -25.03 -2.01
N PHE A 129 36.90 -24.15 -2.93
CA PHE A 129 36.41 -22.79 -3.01
C PHE A 129 34.88 -22.74 -3.17
N TRP A 130 34.32 -23.44 -4.16
CA TRP A 130 32.87 -23.43 -4.39
C TRP A 130 32.07 -24.15 -3.31
N SER A 131 32.65 -25.17 -2.67
CA SER A 131 32.07 -25.79 -1.47
C SER A 131 31.98 -24.78 -0.31
N ARG A 132 33.04 -23.99 -0.07
CA ARG A 132 33.01 -22.90 0.93
C ARG A 132 32.04 -21.77 0.57
N MET A 133 31.98 -21.35 -0.69
CA MET A 133 31.04 -20.30 -1.12
C MET A 133 29.60 -20.68 -0.81
N GLN A 134 29.22 -21.94 -1.11
CA GLN A 134 27.90 -22.47 -0.78
C GLN A 134 27.68 -22.60 0.74
N ALA A 135 28.65 -23.17 1.48
CA ALA A 135 28.55 -23.36 2.92
C ALA A 135 28.42 -22.04 3.73
N ASN A 136 28.84 -20.91 3.16
CA ASN A 136 28.72 -19.58 3.77
C ASN A 136 27.56 -18.74 3.20
N ASN A 137 26.72 -19.30 2.31
CA ASN A 137 25.68 -18.56 1.58
C ASN A 137 26.20 -17.35 0.79
N TYR A 138 27.41 -17.45 0.23
CA TYR A 138 28.04 -16.39 -0.59
C TYR A 138 27.71 -16.49 -2.08
N THR A 139 26.87 -17.45 -2.48
CA THR A 139 26.46 -17.69 -3.86
C THR A 139 25.03 -18.22 -3.93
N TYR A 140 24.28 -17.78 -4.95
CA TYR A 140 22.94 -18.26 -5.27
C TYR A 140 22.96 -18.97 -6.62
N LEU A 141 22.88 -20.30 -6.59
CA LEU A 141 23.16 -21.16 -7.75
C LEU A 141 21.92 -21.57 -8.55
N GLN A 142 20.81 -20.83 -8.45
CA GLN A 142 19.68 -21.02 -9.37
C GLN A 142 19.70 -19.99 -10.50
N ASP A 143 19.28 -20.40 -11.69
CA ASP A 143 19.04 -19.53 -12.84
C ASP A 143 17.70 -18.78 -12.79
N ALA A 144 17.40 -17.96 -13.80
CA ALA A 144 16.15 -17.19 -13.87
C ALA A 144 14.86 -18.05 -14.00
N ALA A 145 14.99 -19.35 -14.30
CA ALA A 145 13.88 -20.30 -14.29
C ALA A 145 13.73 -21.01 -12.94
N GLY A 146 14.62 -20.76 -11.97
CA GLY A 146 14.68 -21.45 -10.67
C GLY A 146 15.34 -22.82 -10.73
N GLN A 147 16.14 -23.11 -11.76
CA GLN A 147 16.85 -24.38 -11.87
C GLN A 147 18.27 -24.26 -11.30
N VAL A 148 18.69 -25.24 -10.50
CA VAL A 148 20.05 -25.27 -9.93
C VAL A 148 21.07 -25.55 -11.04
N GLN A 149 22.09 -24.70 -11.12
CA GLN A 149 23.16 -24.76 -12.12
C GLN A 149 24.53 -24.90 -11.43
N PRO A 150 25.54 -25.52 -12.08
CA PRO A 150 26.88 -25.63 -11.51
C PRO A 150 27.58 -24.25 -11.43
N PRO A 151 28.42 -23.99 -10.41
CA PRO A 151 29.14 -22.71 -10.28
C PRO A 151 30.00 -22.32 -11.49
N SER A 152 30.47 -23.29 -12.27
CA SER A 152 31.22 -23.07 -13.51
C SER A 152 30.40 -22.40 -14.62
N ALA A 153 29.07 -22.36 -14.50
CA ALA A 153 28.17 -21.67 -15.41
C ALA A 153 27.83 -20.23 -14.98
N LEU A 154 28.28 -19.79 -13.80
CA LEU A 154 28.03 -18.42 -13.33
C LEU A 154 28.55 -17.38 -14.34
N PRO A 155 27.80 -16.28 -14.56
CA PRO A 155 28.20 -15.26 -15.52
C PRO A 155 29.53 -14.62 -15.15
N ALA A 156 30.42 -14.42 -16.12
CA ALA A 156 31.73 -13.79 -15.87
C ALA A 156 31.67 -12.27 -15.61
N SER A 157 30.50 -11.64 -15.73
CA SER A 157 30.30 -10.21 -15.50
C SER A 157 28.84 -9.89 -15.21
N LEU A 158 28.60 -8.83 -14.44
CA LEU A 158 27.28 -8.25 -14.17
C LEU A 158 26.45 -7.99 -15.44
N LEU A 159 27.10 -7.59 -16.54
CA LEU A 159 26.44 -7.21 -17.79
C LEU A 159 25.70 -8.37 -18.47
N VAL A 160 26.19 -9.61 -18.28
CA VAL A 160 25.65 -10.82 -18.92
C VAL A 160 24.82 -11.70 -17.97
N MET A 161 24.51 -11.21 -16.76
CA MET A 161 23.54 -11.84 -15.87
C MET A 161 22.14 -11.90 -16.50
N GLN A 162 21.43 -12.99 -16.23
CA GLN A 162 20.06 -13.22 -16.69
C GLN A 162 19.08 -12.25 -16.03
N ARG A 163 17.92 -12.02 -16.65
CA ARG A 163 16.79 -11.30 -16.05
C ARG A 163 15.79 -12.31 -15.49
N ASP A 164 15.44 -12.16 -14.22
CA ASP A 164 14.42 -12.95 -13.54
C ASP A 164 13.25 -12.05 -13.17
N ALA A 165 12.16 -12.13 -13.95
CA ALA A 165 10.96 -11.34 -13.76
C ALA A 165 10.38 -11.51 -12.34
N TRP A 166 10.41 -12.73 -11.79
CA TRP A 166 9.86 -12.99 -10.46
C TRP A 166 10.76 -12.48 -9.33
N ARG A 167 12.08 -12.37 -9.54
CA ARG A 167 12.96 -11.62 -8.62
C ARG A 167 12.68 -10.12 -8.69
N GLY A 168 12.24 -9.59 -9.84
CA GLY A 168 11.69 -8.23 -9.96
C GLY A 168 10.38 -8.06 -9.19
N LEU A 169 9.43 -8.99 -9.39
CA LEU A 169 8.15 -9.03 -8.70
C LEU A 169 8.29 -9.12 -7.19
N ALA A 170 9.15 -10.00 -6.67
CA ALA A 170 9.39 -10.12 -5.23
C ALA A 170 9.94 -8.83 -4.60
N TRP A 171 10.75 -8.06 -5.34
CA TRP A 171 11.16 -6.73 -4.91
C TRP A 171 9.99 -5.73 -4.91
N GLY A 172 9.13 -5.75 -5.93
CA GLY A 172 7.91 -4.93 -5.99
C GLY A 172 6.97 -5.20 -4.81
N VAL A 173 6.70 -6.46 -4.51
CA VAL A 173 5.88 -6.90 -3.36
C VAL A 173 6.47 -6.47 -2.03
N MET A 174 7.79 -6.61 -1.84
CA MET A 174 8.46 -6.10 -0.63
C MET A 174 8.37 -4.57 -0.54
N LYS A 175 8.45 -3.88 -1.69
CA LYS A 175 8.33 -2.43 -1.77
C LYS A 175 6.91 -1.92 -1.47
N ALA A 176 5.90 -2.71 -1.80
CA ALA A 176 4.49 -2.53 -1.48
C ALA A 176 4.08 -3.11 -0.11
N ASN A 177 5.05 -3.47 0.76
CA ASN A 177 4.79 -4.00 2.10
C ASN A 177 4.01 -5.35 2.16
N GLY A 178 3.95 -6.12 1.07
CA GLY A 178 3.33 -7.46 1.06
C GLY A 178 4.07 -8.47 1.96
N PHE A 179 5.38 -8.29 2.16
CA PHE A 179 6.17 -8.98 3.18
C PHE A 179 7.32 -8.09 3.70
N HIS A 180 7.79 -8.34 4.93
CA HIS A 180 8.82 -7.55 5.60
C HIS A 180 10.25 -7.98 5.23
N GLU A 181 11.15 -7.03 4.96
CA GLU A 181 12.60 -7.28 4.78
C GLU A 181 13.23 -7.94 6.03
N ARG A 182 14.06 -8.97 5.84
CA ARG A 182 14.73 -9.75 6.87
C ARG A 182 16.22 -9.91 6.57
N LYS A 183 17.00 -8.94 7.03
CA LYS A 183 18.47 -8.86 6.82
C LYS A 183 19.28 -10.00 7.45
N ASP A 184 18.66 -10.79 8.31
CA ASP A 184 19.23 -12.01 8.90
C ASP A 184 19.01 -13.27 8.04
N ILE A 185 18.29 -13.17 6.91
CA ILE A 185 17.96 -14.30 6.03
C ILE A 185 18.57 -14.11 4.63
N TYR A 186 19.47 -15.01 4.25
CA TYR A 186 20.02 -15.05 2.90
C TYR A 186 18.95 -15.39 1.85
N PHE A 187 18.98 -14.64 0.74
CA PHE A 187 18.20 -14.83 -0.48
C PHE A 187 16.68 -14.78 -0.28
N GLN A 188 16.19 -13.94 0.64
CA GLN A 188 14.76 -13.81 0.96
C GLN A 188 13.89 -13.63 -0.29
N GLU A 189 14.18 -12.63 -1.13
CA GLU A 189 13.34 -12.26 -2.27
C GLU A 189 13.41 -13.30 -3.39
N PHE A 190 14.48 -14.11 -3.45
CA PHE A 190 14.52 -15.27 -4.35
C PHE A 190 13.56 -16.39 -3.90
N ARG A 191 13.43 -16.64 -2.59
CA ARG A 191 12.43 -17.61 -2.08
C ARG A 191 11.00 -17.15 -2.36
N TRP A 192 10.76 -15.84 -2.31
CA TRP A 192 9.49 -15.24 -2.73
C TRP A 192 9.29 -15.31 -4.25
N ALA A 193 10.33 -15.06 -5.05
CA ALA A 193 10.30 -15.23 -6.49
C ALA A 193 9.90 -16.67 -6.89
N ASP A 194 10.48 -17.69 -6.25
CA ASP A 194 10.14 -19.11 -6.49
C ASP A 194 8.67 -19.42 -6.12
N TYR A 195 8.17 -18.85 -5.01
CA TYR A 195 6.76 -18.97 -4.62
C TYR A 195 5.82 -18.32 -5.64
N PHE A 196 6.14 -17.13 -6.15
CA PHE A 196 5.33 -16.45 -7.17
C PHE A 196 5.46 -17.07 -8.57
N ARG A 197 6.62 -17.61 -8.95
CA ARG A 197 6.89 -18.19 -10.29
C ARG A 197 5.91 -19.31 -10.69
N THR A 198 5.39 -20.03 -9.70
CA THR A 198 4.43 -21.12 -9.89
C THR A 198 2.96 -20.69 -9.75
N ARG A 199 2.69 -19.40 -9.52
CA ARG A 199 1.34 -18.87 -9.18
C ARG A 199 0.92 -17.64 -9.97
N ILE A 200 1.86 -16.82 -10.44
CA ILE A 200 1.59 -15.58 -11.18
C ILE A 200 2.31 -15.63 -12.52
N GLN A 201 1.54 -15.33 -13.57
CA GLN A 201 1.99 -15.11 -14.94
C GLN A 201 1.64 -13.67 -15.31
N TRP A 202 2.59 -12.95 -15.90
CA TRP A 202 2.47 -11.54 -16.27
C TRP A 202 3.55 -11.21 -17.32
N ASP A 203 3.41 -10.09 -18.03
CA ASP A 203 4.38 -9.66 -19.04
C ASP A 203 5.37 -8.65 -18.44
N ASP A 204 6.65 -9.04 -18.30
CA ASP A 204 7.72 -8.16 -17.79
C ASP A 204 8.03 -6.97 -18.72
N ALA A 205 7.51 -6.97 -19.96
CA ALA A 205 7.63 -5.85 -20.88
C ALA A 205 6.55 -4.76 -20.68
N ASP A 206 5.52 -5.00 -19.88
CA ASP A 206 4.40 -4.09 -19.64
C ASP A 206 4.43 -3.58 -18.19
N ASP A 207 4.31 -2.27 -18.01
CA ASP A 207 4.38 -1.62 -16.70
C ASP A 207 3.05 -1.71 -15.94
N ASP A 208 1.91 -1.61 -16.63
CA ASP A 208 0.59 -1.76 -16.01
C ASP A 208 0.41 -3.22 -15.52
N ALA A 209 0.89 -4.18 -16.32
CA ALA A 209 0.91 -5.60 -15.95
C ALA A 209 1.83 -5.92 -14.75
N PHE A 210 2.82 -5.08 -14.46
CA PHE A 210 3.67 -5.24 -13.28
C PHE A 210 2.94 -4.85 -12.00
N ASP A 211 2.22 -3.73 -12.01
CA ASP A 211 1.51 -3.23 -10.84
C ASP A 211 0.33 -4.17 -10.49
N ASP A 212 -0.40 -4.66 -11.50
CA ASP A 212 -1.37 -5.75 -11.36
C ASP A 212 -0.75 -7.03 -10.76
N ALA A 213 0.44 -7.41 -11.23
CA ALA A 213 1.16 -8.58 -10.71
C ALA A 213 1.61 -8.37 -9.26
N VAL A 214 2.05 -7.17 -8.88
CA VAL A 214 2.44 -6.82 -7.50
C VAL A 214 1.22 -6.90 -6.58
N LYS A 215 0.08 -6.32 -6.94
CA LYS A 215 -1.18 -6.40 -6.18
C LYS A 215 -1.61 -7.86 -5.97
N ALA A 216 -1.67 -8.65 -7.04
CA ALA A 216 -1.97 -10.08 -6.95
C ALA A 216 -0.97 -10.88 -6.09
N ALA A 217 0.32 -10.53 -6.15
CA ALA A 217 1.37 -11.16 -5.36
C ALA A 217 1.32 -10.77 -3.88
N CYS A 218 0.94 -9.53 -3.54
CA CYS A 218 0.67 -9.10 -2.17
C CYS A 218 -0.46 -9.91 -1.53
N VAL A 219 -1.55 -10.17 -2.27
CA VAL A 219 -2.64 -11.06 -1.83
C VAL A 219 -2.15 -12.49 -1.59
N LEU A 220 -1.38 -13.06 -2.53
CA LEU A 220 -0.77 -14.38 -2.36
C LEU A 220 0.24 -14.44 -1.21
N ALA A 221 0.86 -13.32 -0.84
CA ALA A 221 1.78 -13.22 0.29
C ALA A 221 1.08 -13.25 1.65
N GLN A 222 -0.24 -12.98 1.72
CA GLN A 222 -1.03 -13.17 2.94
C GLN A 222 -1.65 -14.57 3.04
N ALA A 223 -1.64 -15.35 1.96
CA ALA A 223 -2.23 -16.70 1.97
C ALA A 223 -1.50 -17.63 2.97
N PRO A 224 -2.20 -18.54 3.68
CA PRO A 224 -1.56 -19.48 4.62
C PRO A 224 -0.44 -20.33 4.02
N ALA A 225 -0.46 -20.56 2.70
CA ALA A 225 0.60 -21.25 1.96
C ALA A 225 1.95 -20.50 1.97
N ALA A 226 1.95 -19.18 2.20
CA ALA A 226 3.14 -18.34 2.30
C ALA A 226 3.69 -18.25 3.74
N ALA A 227 2.99 -18.78 4.76
CA ALA A 227 3.32 -18.56 6.17
C ALA A 227 4.71 -19.05 6.63
N ALA A 228 5.34 -19.94 5.86
CA ALA A 228 6.70 -20.43 6.11
C ALA A 228 7.80 -19.57 5.45
N LEU A 229 7.44 -18.57 4.63
CA LEU A 229 8.40 -17.71 3.93
C LEU A 229 8.94 -16.61 4.85
N PRO A 230 10.25 -16.27 4.75
CA PRO A 230 10.84 -15.22 5.56
C PRO A 230 10.18 -13.87 5.28
N GLY A 231 9.81 -13.16 6.34
CA GLY A 231 9.14 -11.86 6.24
C GLY A 231 7.62 -11.91 6.12
N TYR A 232 6.99 -13.08 6.11
CA TYR A 232 5.53 -13.20 6.17
C TYR A 232 4.95 -12.37 7.33
N ARG A 233 3.82 -11.69 7.07
CA ARG A 233 3.17 -10.74 8.00
C ARG A 233 2.41 -11.47 9.11
N THR A 234 3.13 -12.16 9.99
CA THR A 234 2.56 -12.96 11.10
C THR A 234 1.72 -12.17 12.11
N THR A 235 1.80 -10.84 12.11
CA THR A 235 1.00 -9.93 12.94
C THR A 235 -0.32 -9.51 12.29
N ALA A 236 -0.50 -9.75 10.99
CA ALA A 236 -1.71 -9.37 10.28
C ALA A 236 -2.91 -10.18 10.76
N VAL A 237 -3.99 -9.50 11.11
CA VAL A 237 -5.27 -10.15 11.41
C VAL A 237 -5.83 -10.71 10.11
N HIS A 238 -6.23 -11.99 10.11
CA HIS A 238 -6.88 -12.64 8.97
C HIS A 238 -8.40 -12.59 9.11
N PRO A 239 -9.15 -12.50 7.99
CA PRO A 239 -10.60 -12.52 8.02
C PRO A 239 -11.15 -13.90 8.42
N ARG A 240 -12.36 -13.93 8.97
CA ARG A 240 -13.13 -15.15 9.21
C ARG A 240 -13.88 -15.61 7.96
N VAL A 241 -14.26 -14.68 7.09
CA VAL A 241 -14.92 -14.91 5.81
C VAL A 241 -14.29 -14.01 4.74
N ILE A 242 -14.05 -14.56 3.56
CA ILE A 242 -13.69 -13.84 2.34
C ILE A 242 -14.90 -13.99 1.41
N THR A 243 -15.35 -12.91 0.78
CA THR A 243 -16.52 -12.99 -0.11
C THR A 243 -16.24 -13.79 -1.37
N GLU A 244 -17.31 -14.21 -2.05
CA GLU A 244 -17.24 -14.48 -3.49
C GLU A 244 -16.72 -13.23 -4.21
N PRO A 245 -15.88 -13.38 -5.26
CA PRO A 245 -15.30 -12.25 -5.94
C PRO A 245 -16.33 -11.50 -6.80
N ALA A 246 -16.25 -10.17 -6.78
CA ALA A 246 -16.90 -9.31 -7.75
C ALA A 246 -16.30 -9.53 -9.15
N LYS A 247 -16.92 -8.94 -10.18
CA LYS A 247 -16.50 -9.14 -11.57
C LYS A 247 -15.21 -8.34 -11.86
N HIS A 248 -15.14 -7.09 -11.40
CA HIS A 248 -14.03 -6.20 -11.72
C HIS A 248 -13.20 -5.78 -10.52
N ASP A 249 -13.74 -4.96 -9.64
CA ASP A 249 -12.95 -4.16 -8.70
C ASP A 249 -13.84 -3.75 -7.52
N THR A 250 -13.61 -4.32 -6.34
CA THR A 250 -14.40 -4.03 -5.14
C THR A 250 -13.91 -2.77 -4.48
N ASP A 251 -14.82 -1.88 -4.09
CA ASP A 251 -14.45 -0.54 -3.61
C ASP A 251 -14.89 -0.28 -2.17
N ASP A 252 -16.20 -0.26 -1.92
CA ASP A 252 -16.74 0.22 -0.65
C ASP A 252 -17.85 -0.69 -0.09
N PRO A 253 -17.82 -1.05 1.21
CA PRO A 253 -18.84 -1.86 1.86
C PRO A 253 -19.80 -1.05 2.75
N ALA A 254 -21.06 -1.50 2.85
CA ALA A 254 -22.02 -0.97 3.85
C ALA A 254 -22.83 -2.10 4.51
N ILE A 255 -23.06 -2.05 5.83
CA ILE A 255 -23.67 -3.17 6.58
C ILE A 255 -25.15 -2.89 6.91
N TRP A 256 -26.07 -3.65 6.30
CA TRP A 256 -27.48 -3.63 6.66
C TRP A 256 -27.80 -4.70 7.71
N ILE A 257 -28.10 -4.25 8.93
CA ILE A 257 -28.63 -5.10 10.00
C ILE A 257 -30.11 -5.39 9.74
N ASN A 258 -30.45 -6.68 9.64
CA ASN A 258 -31.84 -7.11 9.57
C ASN A 258 -32.46 -7.14 10.98
N PRO A 259 -33.47 -6.30 11.29
CA PRO A 259 -34.01 -6.20 12.65
C PRO A 259 -34.96 -7.35 13.03
N ALA A 260 -35.43 -8.14 12.05
CA ALA A 260 -36.32 -9.27 12.30
C ALA A 260 -35.54 -10.58 12.49
N ASP A 261 -34.41 -10.73 11.79
CA ASP A 261 -33.49 -11.87 11.92
C ASP A 261 -32.06 -11.42 11.57
N PRO A 262 -31.21 -11.15 12.58
CA PRO A 262 -29.83 -10.72 12.34
C PRO A 262 -28.99 -11.70 11.51
N ALA A 263 -29.37 -12.99 11.41
CA ALA A 263 -28.69 -13.95 10.53
C ALA A 263 -28.95 -13.70 9.04
N GLN A 264 -29.97 -12.91 8.71
CA GLN A 264 -30.31 -12.43 7.37
C GLN A 264 -29.89 -10.96 7.15
N SER A 265 -28.92 -10.47 7.93
CA SER A 265 -28.23 -9.20 7.65
C SER A 265 -27.39 -9.32 6.37
N LEU A 266 -27.15 -8.20 5.71
CA LEU A 266 -26.43 -8.14 4.43
C LEU A 266 -25.26 -7.18 4.53
N VAL A 267 -24.17 -7.50 3.85
CA VAL A 267 -23.12 -6.54 3.50
C VAL A 267 -23.35 -6.14 2.06
N LEU A 268 -23.58 -4.86 1.79
CA LEU A 268 -23.57 -4.32 0.45
C LEU A 268 -22.13 -4.01 0.05
N GLY A 269 -21.81 -4.09 -1.24
CA GLY A 269 -20.52 -3.67 -1.76
C GLY A 269 -20.58 -3.28 -3.23
N THR A 270 -19.75 -2.34 -3.65
CA THR A 270 -19.68 -1.83 -5.04
C THR A 270 -18.65 -2.58 -5.90
N ASP A 271 -18.86 -2.57 -7.22
CA ASP A 271 -17.96 -3.13 -8.25
C ASP A 271 -17.63 -2.03 -9.29
N LYS A 272 -16.48 -1.36 -9.14
CA LYS A 272 -16.08 -0.03 -9.67
C LYS A 272 -15.69 -0.03 -11.15
N ASN A 273 -16.60 -0.46 -12.01
CA ASN A 273 -16.40 -0.52 -13.46
C ASN A 273 -17.51 0.17 -14.30
N SER A 274 -17.21 0.53 -15.55
CA SER A 274 -18.14 1.12 -16.52
C SER A 274 -19.33 0.21 -16.89
N ASP A 275 -19.26 -1.08 -16.57
CA ASP A 275 -20.42 -2.00 -16.55
C ASP A 275 -20.60 -2.70 -15.17
N GLY A 276 -20.23 -1.98 -14.11
CA GLY A 276 -20.20 -2.40 -12.73
C GLY A 276 -21.56 -2.61 -12.05
N ALA A 277 -21.50 -2.82 -10.74
CA ALA A 277 -22.65 -3.27 -9.96
C ALA A 277 -22.68 -2.75 -8.50
N LEU A 278 -23.87 -2.83 -7.91
CA LEU A 278 -24.06 -2.93 -6.46
C LEU A 278 -24.35 -4.40 -6.13
N LEU A 279 -23.61 -4.98 -5.22
CA LEU A 279 -23.70 -6.38 -4.80
C LEU A 279 -24.22 -6.45 -3.36
N ALA A 280 -24.98 -7.50 -3.03
CA ALA A 280 -25.35 -7.81 -1.65
C ALA A 280 -24.84 -9.21 -1.30
N TYR A 281 -24.01 -9.26 -0.27
CA TYR A 281 -23.43 -10.48 0.30
C TYR A 281 -24.18 -10.88 1.57
N ASP A 282 -24.33 -12.19 1.80
CA ASP A 282 -24.71 -12.70 3.11
C ASP A 282 -23.51 -12.77 4.07
N LEU A 283 -23.74 -13.10 5.35
CA LEU A 283 -22.68 -13.21 6.36
C LEU A 283 -21.68 -14.36 6.11
N ALA A 284 -21.95 -15.24 5.15
CA ALA A 284 -21.01 -16.26 4.66
C ALA A 284 -20.23 -15.79 3.41
N GLY A 285 -20.42 -14.53 3.00
CA GLY A 285 -19.70 -13.89 1.91
C GLY A 285 -20.25 -14.18 0.52
N ARG A 286 -21.42 -14.83 0.39
CA ARG A 286 -21.99 -15.21 -0.92
C ARG A 286 -22.82 -14.10 -1.51
N ILE A 287 -22.72 -13.85 -2.81
CA ILE A 287 -23.54 -12.87 -3.53
C ILE A 287 -24.97 -13.42 -3.61
N VAL A 288 -25.88 -12.82 -2.84
CA VAL A 288 -27.29 -13.20 -2.79
C VAL A 288 -28.18 -12.32 -3.66
N ARG A 289 -27.75 -11.08 -3.97
CA ARG A 289 -28.41 -10.17 -4.93
C ARG A 289 -27.40 -9.25 -5.61
N SER A 290 -27.78 -8.69 -6.76
CA SER A 290 -26.99 -7.69 -7.46
C SER A 290 -27.87 -6.73 -8.28
N VAL A 291 -27.39 -5.50 -8.46
CA VAL A 291 -27.88 -4.52 -9.45
C VAL A 291 -26.73 -4.23 -10.40
N THR A 292 -26.82 -4.75 -11.62
CA THR A 292 -25.77 -4.63 -12.65
C THR A 292 -26.02 -3.50 -13.62
N GLY A 293 -24.96 -3.05 -14.30
CA GLY A 293 -25.05 -2.03 -15.36
C GLY A 293 -24.99 -0.59 -14.84
N LEU A 294 -24.59 -0.41 -13.58
CA LEU A 294 -24.22 0.89 -13.04
C LEU A 294 -22.93 1.37 -13.73
N LYS A 295 -22.88 2.67 -13.99
CA LYS A 295 -21.79 3.30 -14.75
C LYS A 295 -20.71 3.84 -13.82
N ARG A 296 -19.75 2.97 -13.53
CA ARG A 296 -18.67 3.16 -12.55
C ARG A 296 -19.25 3.56 -11.19
N PRO A 297 -19.96 2.65 -10.50
CA PRO A 297 -20.32 2.87 -9.12
C PRO A 297 -19.06 3.02 -8.28
N ASN A 298 -19.10 3.83 -7.23
CA ASN A 298 -17.93 4.13 -6.40
C ASN A 298 -18.24 3.71 -4.95
N ASN A 299 -18.66 4.64 -4.09
CA ASN A 299 -19.04 4.34 -2.71
C ASN A 299 -20.51 3.97 -2.54
N VAL A 300 -20.83 3.33 -1.40
CA VAL A 300 -22.20 3.01 -0.98
C VAL A 300 -22.36 3.22 0.52
N ASP A 301 -23.45 3.88 0.92
CA ASP A 301 -23.89 3.91 2.31
C ASP A 301 -25.41 3.74 2.40
N LEU A 302 -25.93 3.35 3.56
CA LEU A 302 -27.32 2.97 3.76
C LEU A 302 -27.91 3.47 5.08
N VAL A 303 -29.23 3.59 5.09
CA VAL A 303 -29.97 4.02 6.28
C VAL A 303 -31.28 3.27 6.41
N SER A 304 -31.62 2.92 7.65
CA SER A 304 -32.92 2.33 8.00
C SER A 304 -33.92 3.40 8.46
N GLY A 305 -35.22 3.11 8.35
CA GLY A 305 -36.27 3.99 8.84
C GLY A 305 -36.70 5.12 7.88
N PHE A 306 -36.17 5.14 6.66
CA PHE A 306 -36.54 6.13 5.64
C PHE A 306 -38.01 6.01 5.24
N LYS A 307 -38.68 7.15 5.00
CA LYS A 307 -40.11 7.20 4.62
C LYS A 307 -40.24 7.32 3.11
N LEU A 308 -40.80 6.28 2.48
CA LEU A 308 -40.96 6.18 1.02
C LEU A 308 -42.31 5.55 0.67
N GLY A 309 -43.12 6.22 -0.16
CA GLY A 309 -44.42 5.73 -0.61
C GLY A 309 -45.37 5.36 0.54
N GLY A 310 -45.36 6.14 1.63
CA GLY A 310 -46.13 5.87 2.85
C GLY A 310 -45.61 4.70 3.72
N ARG A 311 -44.53 4.02 3.31
CA ARG A 311 -43.89 2.93 4.05
C ARG A 311 -42.63 3.41 4.76
N THR A 312 -42.17 2.61 5.72
CA THR A 312 -40.85 2.77 6.35
C THR A 312 -39.94 1.67 5.80
N VAL A 313 -38.82 2.05 5.21
CA VAL A 313 -37.90 1.14 4.50
C VAL A 313 -36.45 1.40 4.92
N ALA A 314 -35.55 0.49 4.59
CA ALA A 314 -34.14 0.81 4.48
C ALA A 314 -33.81 1.18 3.02
N ILE A 315 -32.91 2.14 2.82
CA ILE A 315 -32.38 2.52 1.51
C ILE A 315 -30.86 2.47 1.51
N ALA A 316 -30.28 2.07 0.38
CA ALA A 316 -28.87 2.22 0.07
C ALA A 316 -28.71 3.28 -1.02
N VAL A 317 -27.67 4.10 -0.91
CA VAL A 317 -27.35 5.21 -1.82
C VAL A 317 -25.96 4.97 -2.38
N VAL A 318 -25.84 4.97 -3.71
CA VAL A 318 -24.60 4.67 -4.44
C VAL A 318 -24.25 5.86 -5.33
N THR A 319 -22.98 6.25 -5.39
CA THR A 319 -22.48 7.21 -6.38
C THR A 319 -22.26 6.51 -7.72
N GLU A 320 -22.85 7.03 -8.80
CA GLU A 320 -22.68 6.51 -10.17
C GLU A 320 -21.85 7.51 -10.98
N ARG A 321 -20.52 7.33 -10.96
CA ARG A 321 -19.52 8.35 -11.31
C ARG A 321 -19.64 8.87 -12.73
N GLU A 322 -19.75 7.98 -13.73
CA GLU A 322 -19.85 8.38 -15.14
C GLU A 322 -21.16 9.12 -15.45
N MET A 323 -22.23 8.83 -14.69
CA MET A 323 -23.54 9.48 -14.83
C MET A 323 -23.69 10.71 -13.92
N LYS A 324 -22.70 10.99 -13.06
CA LYS A 324 -22.62 12.18 -12.18
C LYS A 324 -23.85 12.36 -11.30
N ARG A 325 -24.34 11.26 -10.75
CA ARG A 325 -25.57 11.19 -9.95
C ARG A 325 -25.44 10.21 -8.80
N LEU A 326 -26.35 10.34 -7.84
CA LEU A 326 -26.67 9.27 -6.90
C LEU A 326 -27.69 8.31 -7.50
N ARG A 327 -27.67 7.07 -7.03
CA ARG A 327 -28.71 6.05 -7.25
C ARG A 327 -29.20 5.55 -5.91
N VAL A 328 -30.48 5.22 -5.81
CA VAL A 328 -31.08 4.79 -4.53
C VAL A 328 -31.84 3.49 -4.72
N PHE A 329 -31.60 2.55 -3.81
CA PHE A 329 -32.21 1.21 -3.84
C PHE A 329 -32.83 0.89 -2.48
N THR A 330 -33.99 0.23 -2.44
CA THR A 330 -34.53 -0.31 -1.19
C THR A 330 -33.74 -1.54 -0.74
N VAL A 331 -33.68 -1.76 0.57
CA VAL A 331 -32.95 -2.90 1.18
C VAL A 331 -33.96 -3.72 2.00
N PRO A 332 -33.97 -5.07 1.92
CA PRO A 332 -32.97 -5.95 1.29
C PRO A 332 -33.19 -6.29 -0.19
N ASP A 333 -34.21 -5.74 -0.86
CA ASP A 333 -34.61 -6.22 -2.20
C ASP A 333 -33.81 -5.64 -3.38
N LEU A 334 -33.09 -4.55 -3.16
CA LEU A 334 -32.35 -3.76 -4.15
C LEU A 334 -33.20 -3.24 -5.32
N ALA A 335 -34.49 -2.99 -5.08
CA ALA A 335 -35.35 -2.34 -6.07
C ALA A 335 -35.01 -0.85 -6.19
N ALA A 336 -34.92 -0.34 -7.42
CA ALA A 336 -34.62 1.08 -7.65
C ALA A 336 -35.73 1.97 -7.07
N ALA A 337 -35.33 2.94 -6.25
CA ALA A 337 -36.18 3.91 -5.57
C ALA A 337 -36.01 5.33 -6.12
N ASP A 338 -35.14 5.54 -7.11
CA ASP A 338 -34.89 6.83 -7.78
C ASP A 338 -35.36 6.82 -9.25
N ARG A 339 -35.42 7.99 -9.90
CA ARG A 339 -35.80 8.11 -11.33
C ARG A 339 -34.60 8.18 -12.28
N GLY A 340 -33.37 8.06 -11.77
CA GLY A 340 -32.12 8.23 -12.51
C GLY A 340 -31.68 9.70 -12.65
N ASP A 341 -32.28 10.63 -11.91
CA ASP A 341 -32.19 12.08 -12.08
C ASP A 341 -31.51 12.83 -10.92
N LEU A 342 -30.96 12.11 -9.93
CA LEU A 342 -30.30 12.67 -8.75
C LEU A 342 -28.88 13.19 -9.04
N VAL A 343 -28.76 14.13 -9.97
CA VAL A 343 -27.49 14.73 -10.44
C VAL A 343 -26.82 15.56 -9.34
N VAL A 344 -25.58 15.23 -9.02
CA VAL A 344 -24.74 15.94 -8.03
C VAL A 344 -23.83 16.96 -8.69
N PHE A 345 -23.37 17.95 -7.91
CA PHE A 345 -22.48 19.04 -8.35
C PHE A 345 -22.94 19.75 -9.65
N GLY A 346 -24.26 19.79 -9.92
CA GLY A 346 -24.81 20.35 -11.16
C GLY A 346 -24.46 19.59 -12.44
N GLY A 347 -23.88 18.39 -12.35
CA GLY A 347 -23.43 17.58 -13.48
C GLY A 347 -22.02 17.93 -13.99
N ASP A 348 -21.25 18.70 -13.20
CA ASP A 348 -19.85 19.06 -13.45
C ASP A 348 -18.99 17.80 -13.74
N PRO A 349 -18.34 17.69 -14.91
CA PRO A 349 -17.51 16.55 -15.26
C PRO A 349 -16.21 16.46 -14.44
N GLU A 350 -15.67 17.58 -13.96
CA GLU A 350 -14.42 17.59 -13.17
C GLU A 350 -14.69 17.16 -11.72
N ARG A 351 -15.90 17.42 -11.21
CA ARG A 351 -16.39 16.98 -9.90
C ARG A 351 -17.20 15.68 -9.96
N ALA A 352 -16.84 14.74 -10.84
CA ALA A 352 -17.52 13.44 -10.92
C ALA A 352 -17.51 12.74 -9.54
N PRO A 353 -18.63 12.19 -9.06
CA PRO A 353 -18.75 11.76 -7.67
C PRO A 353 -17.90 10.53 -7.34
N MET A 354 -17.35 10.56 -6.13
CA MET A 354 -16.53 9.51 -5.50
C MET A 354 -17.26 9.04 -4.23
N GLY A 355 -16.83 9.53 -3.07
CA GLY A 355 -17.43 9.27 -1.75
C GLY A 355 -18.91 9.57 -1.62
N VAL A 356 -19.62 8.73 -0.85
CA VAL A 356 -20.94 9.04 -0.30
C VAL A 356 -21.10 8.48 1.11
N ALA A 357 -21.69 9.27 2.00
CA ALA A 357 -22.14 8.83 3.32
C ALA A 357 -23.49 9.46 3.67
N LEU A 358 -24.25 8.82 4.55
CA LEU A 358 -25.61 9.21 4.93
C LEU A 358 -25.68 9.70 6.39
N TYR A 359 -26.38 10.80 6.57
CA TYR A 359 -26.74 11.31 7.89
C TYR A 359 -28.26 11.24 8.09
N GLN A 360 -28.72 10.46 9.07
CA GLN A 360 -30.08 10.55 9.58
C GLN A 360 -30.09 11.41 10.84
N ARG A 361 -30.78 12.56 10.76
CA ARG A 361 -30.81 13.52 11.85
C ARG A 361 -31.66 13.03 13.02
N PRO A 362 -31.12 12.88 14.24
CA PRO A 362 -31.85 12.25 15.35
C PRO A 362 -33.16 12.96 15.77
N ARG A 363 -33.26 14.28 15.57
CA ARG A 363 -34.40 15.07 16.09
C ARG A 363 -35.70 14.94 15.29
N ASP A 364 -35.61 14.58 14.01
CA ASP A 364 -36.74 14.54 13.08
C ASP A 364 -36.68 13.41 12.04
N GLY A 365 -35.60 12.63 12.00
CA GLY A 365 -35.40 11.54 11.05
C GLY A 365 -35.13 11.99 9.61
N ALA A 366 -34.86 13.29 9.38
CA ALA A 366 -34.48 13.80 8.07
C ALA A 366 -33.17 13.15 7.61
N VAL A 367 -33.13 12.64 6.38
CA VAL A 367 -31.98 11.96 5.81
C VAL A 367 -31.26 12.87 4.83
N PHE A 368 -29.92 12.84 4.86
CA PHE A 368 -29.05 13.60 4.00
C PHE A 368 -27.96 12.69 3.42
N ALA A 369 -27.61 12.85 2.15
CA ALA A 369 -26.40 12.31 1.55
C ALA A 369 -25.31 13.39 1.53
N ILE A 370 -24.12 13.05 1.99
CA ILE A 370 -22.89 13.84 1.88
C ILE A 370 -22.10 13.20 0.75
N VAL A 371 -21.64 13.98 -0.23
CA VAL A 371 -21.01 13.47 -1.46
C VAL A 371 -19.68 14.18 -1.71
N GLY A 372 -18.64 13.40 -2.02
CA GLY A 372 -17.33 13.85 -2.49
C GLY A 372 -17.21 13.75 -4.01
N GLY A 373 -16.30 14.53 -4.60
CA GLY A 373 -15.98 14.49 -6.04
C GLY A 373 -14.53 14.05 -6.27
N LYS A 374 -14.18 13.68 -7.51
CA LYS A 374 -12.80 13.37 -7.95
C LYS A 374 -11.90 14.62 -7.97
N SER A 375 -12.50 15.80 -7.96
CA SER A 375 -11.83 17.07 -7.71
C SER A 375 -12.83 18.06 -7.09
N GLY A 376 -12.34 19.22 -6.66
CA GLY A 376 -13.18 20.27 -6.09
C GLY A 376 -12.41 21.53 -5.72
N PRO A 377 -13.13 22.59 -5.31
CA PRO A 377 -12.53 23.80 -4.77
C PRO A 377 -11.82 23.53 -3.42
N ALA A 378 -10.90 24.42 -3.03
CA ALA A 378 -10.20 24.34 -1.74
C ALA A 378 -11.14 24.52 -0.51
N GLU A 379 -12.34 25.07 -0.72
CA GLU A 379 -13.42 25.24 0.25
C GLU A 379 -14.75 24.92 -0.43
N GLY A 380 -15.62 24.16 0.22
CA GLY A 380 -16.89 23.70 -0.39
C GLY A 380 -16.75 22.42 -1.23
N TYR A 381 -15.74 21.60 -0.93
CA TYR A 381 -15.46 20.37 -1.69
C TYR A 381 -16.61 19.36 -1.63
N LEU A 382 -17.20 19.17 -0.45
CA LEU A 382 -18.31 18.26 -0.21
C LEU A 382 -19.66 18.97 -0.42
N ALA A 383 -20.61 18.26 -1.03
CA ALA A 383 -22.00 18.71 -1.11
C ALA A 383 -22.89 17.85 -0.20
N GLN A 384 -23.82 18.47 0.53
CA GLN A 384 -24.83 17.77 1.32
C GLN A 384 -26.22 17.98 0.70
N TYR A 385 -26.90 16.88 0.41
CA TYR A 385 -28.23 16.83 -0.19
C TYR A 385 -29.23 16.21 0.78
N ARG A 386 -30.36 16.88 1.05
CA ARG A 386 -31.47 16.27 1.78
C ARG A 386 -32.23 15.30 0.86
N LEU A 387 -32.49 14.09 1.33
CA LEU A 387 -33.25 13.05 0.61
C LEU A 387 -34.70 13.00 1.14
N GLU A 388 -35.67 12.91 0.23
CA GLU A 388 -37.09 12.89 0.57
C GLU A 388 -37.89 12.06 -0.46
N ASP A 389 -39.07 11.58 -0.06
CA ASP A 389 -40.08 11.08 -1.01
C ASP A 389 -40.64 12.23 -1.86
N ASP A 390 -40.83 11.99 -3.16
CA ASP A 390 -41.36 12.97 -4.12
C ASP A 390 -42.90 13.09 -4.13
N GLY A 391 -43.58 12.34 -3.27
CA GLY A 391 -45.04 12.19 -3.22
C GLY A 391 -45.58 11.01 -4.02
N THR A 392 -44.71 10.30 -4.77
CA THR A 392 -45.11 9.18 -5.64
C THR A 392 -44.45 7.85 -5.29
N GLY A 393 -43.66 7.78 -4.21
CA GLY A 393 -42.88 6.60 -3.84
C GLY A 393 -41.47 6.54 -4.43
N GLN A 394 -40.98 7.64 -5.03
CA GLN A 394 -39.61 7.78 -5.52
C GLN A 394 -38.84 8.81 -4.67
N VAL A 395 -37.53 8.63 -4.53
CA VAL A 395 -36.64 9.56 -3.86
C VAL A 395 -36.31 10.72 -4.80
N LYS A 396 -36.43 11.94 -4.26
CA LYS A 396 -35.84 13.18 -4.78
C LYS A 396 -34.76 13.67 -3.83
N MET A 397 -33.93 14.61 -4.28
CA MET A 397 -32.96 15.28 -3.41
C MET A 397 -32.95 16.80 -3.56
N THR A 398 -32.46 17.51 -2.55
CA THR A 398 -32.29 18.97 -2.56
C THR A 398 -30.95 19.34 -1.93
N LEU A 399 -30.09 20.09 -2.65
CA LEU A 399 -28.84 20.61 -2.11
C LEU A 399 -29.16 21.54 -0.93
N VAL A 400 -28.56 21.28 0.25
CA VAL A 400 -28.74 22.10 1.45
C VAL A 400 -27.50 22.90 1.82
N ARG A 401 -26.30 22.42 1.46
CA ARG A 401 -25.03 23.17 1.57
C ARG A 401 -23.91 22.54 0.76
N GLU A 402 -22.89 23.34 0.47
CA GLU A 402 -21.52 22.87 0.20
C GLU A 402 -20.63 23.30 1.36
N PHE A 403 -19.65 22.46 1.73
CA PHE A 403 -18.72 22.68 2.85
C PHE A 403 -17.45 21.82 2.69
N GLY A 404 -16.51 21.92 3.63
CA GLY A 404 -15.31 21.11 3.65
C GLY A 404 -14.12 21.76 2.95
N ALA A 405 -13.00 21.85 3.66
CA ALA A 405 -11.71 22.28 3.16
C ALA A 405 -10.97 21.11 2.47
N TYR A 406 -10.13 21.43 1.49
CA TYR A 406 -9.38 20.46 0.70
C TYR A 406 -7.93 20.92 0.47
N SER A 407 -6.97 20.01 0.64
CA SER A 407 -5.53 20.31 0.61
C SER A 407 -4.94 20.58 -0.78
N GLY A 408 -5.60 20.13 -1.85
CA GLY A 408 -5.07 20.21 -3.21
C GLY A 408 -4.11 19.08 -3.61
N ARG A 409 -4.02 17.98 -2.85
CA ARG A 409 -3.04 16.89 -3.08
C ARG A 409 -3.58 15.70 -3.89
N ALA A 410 -4.66 15.08 -3.43
CA ALA A 410 -5.31 13.89 -3.99
C ALA A 410 -6.85 14.06 -3.91
N GLU A 411 -7.70 13.03 -3.89
CA GLU A 411 -9.14 13.25 -3.77
C GLU A 411 -9.63 13.28 -2.29
N ILE A 412 -10.95 13.35 -2.13
CA ILE A 412 -11.65 13.02 -0.89
C ILE A 412 -12.67 11.95 -1.28
N GLU A 413 -12.22 10.69 -1.23
CA GLU A 413 -13.07 9.53 -1.46
C GLU A 413 -13.73 9.06 -0.15
N ALA A 414 -12.95 8.78 0.89
CA ALA A 414 -13.49 8.29 2.16
C ALA A 414 -14.24 9.35 3.01
N ILE A 415 -15.53 9.09 3.25
CA ILE A 415 -16.41 9.91 4.10
C ILE A 415 -17.11 9.00 5.10
N GLY A 416 -17.03 9.31 6.41
CA GLY A 416 -17.71 8.57 7.47
C GLY A 416 -18.61 9.48 8.32
N VAL A 417 -19.83 9.02 8.64
CA VAL A 417 -20.79 9.80 9.44
C VAL A 417 -21.08 9.11 10.78
N ASP A 418 -20.78 9.81 11.87
CA ASP A 418 -21.27 9.43 13.19
C ASP A 418 -22.56 10.20 13.50
N ALA A 419 -23.70 9.61 13.11
CA ALA A 419 -25.01 10.22 13.32
C ALA A 419 -25.43 10.37 14.80
N GLU A 420 -24.85 9.58 15.72
CA GLU A 420 -25.12 9.66 17.16
C GLU A 420 -24.39 10.84 17.79
N LEU A 421 -23.10 11.03 17.46
CA LEU A 421 -22.33 12.19 17.91
C LEU A 421 -22.57 13.45 17.05
N GLY A 422 -23.21 13.31 15.89
CA GLY A 422 -23.57 14.42 15.00
C GLY A 422 -22.40 14.97 14.19
N PHE A 423 -21.43 14.14 13.82
CA PHE A 423 -20.22 14.55 13.09
C PHE A 423 -20.03 13.84 11.75
N ILE A 424 -19.51 14.59 10.78
CA ILE A 424 -18.94 14.08 9.53
C ILE A 424 -17.43 14.05 9.72
N TYR A 425 -16.82 12.95 9.27
CA TYR A 425 -15.38 12.81 9.11
C TYR A 425 -15.10 12.51 7.64
N TYR A 426 -14.01 13.03 7.10
CA TYR A 426 -13.55 12.64 5.77
C TYR A 426 -12.03 12.71 5.69
N SER A 427 -11.48 11.88 4.82
CA SER A 427 -10.06 11.85 4.54
C SER A 427 -9.73 12.85 3.44
N ASP A 428 -8.87 13.81 3.75
CA ASP A 428 -8.15 14.61 2.75
C ASP A 428 -6.86 13.83 2.47
N GLU A 429 -6.87 13.02 1.41
CA GLU A 429 -5.85 12.02 1.14
C GLU A 429 -4.44 12.62 1.13
N THR A 430 -3.47 11.88 1.71
CA THR A 430 -2.08 12.34 1.96
C THR A 430 -1.95 13.57 2.88
N PHE A 431 -3.04 14.08 3.47
CA PHE A 431 -3.05 15.27 4.31
C PHE A 431 -3.56 15.00 5.73
N GLY A 432 -4.69 14.31 5.88
CA GLY A 432 -5.25 13.92 7.18
C GLY A 432 -6.78 13.86 7.21
N VAL A 433 -7.32 13.46 8.36
CA VAL A 433 -8.77 13.32 8.57
C VAL A 433 -9.34 14.62 9.14
N ARG A 434 -10.35 15.17 8.48
CA ARG A 434 -11.05 16.40 8.87
C ARG A 434 -12.40 16.09 9.51
N LYS A 435 -12.87 16.95 10.41
CA LYS A 435 -14.12 16.79 11.17
C LYS A 435 -15.03 18.02 11.07
N TYR A 436 -16.31 17.80 10.78
CA TYR A 436 -17.35 18.83 10.66
C TYR A 436 -18.65 18.41 11.36
N ALA A 437 -19.58 19.35 11.59
CA ALA A 437 -20.91 19.02 12.08
C ALA A 437 -21.76 18.37 10.97
N ALA A 438 -22.53 17.33 11.30
CA ALA A 438 -23.36 16.59 10.35
C ALA A 438 -24.69 17.28 10.01
N ASP A 439 -25.31 17.92 11.01
CA ASP A 439 -26.55 18.67 10.84
C ASP A 439 -26.27 20.01 10.12
N PRO A 440 -26.82 20.24 8.91
CA PRO A 440 -26.64 21.51 8.20
C PRO A 440 -27.25 22.71 8.95
N ASP A 441 -28.20 22.47 9.88
CA ASP A 441 -28.82 23.51 10.70
C ASP A 441 -28.04 23.81 11.99
N ALA A 442 -26.87 23.18 12.22
CA ALA A 442 -26.05 23.44 13.40
C ALA A 442 -25.38 24.83 13.35
N PRO A 443 -25.15 25.50 14.50
CA PRO A 443 -24.32 26.70 14.56
C PRO A 443 -22.92 26.40 14.01
N ASP A 444 -22.40 27.27 13.15
CA ASP A 444 -21.10 27.13 12.48
C ASP A 444 -20.91 25.76 11.76
N ALA A 445 -21.99 25.14 11.23
CA ALA A 445 -21.93 23.78 10.67
C ALA A 445 -20.83 23.54 9.60
N ASN A 446 -20.44 24.60 8.88
CA ASN A 446 -19.41 24.58 7.83
C ASN A 446 -17.99 24.88 8.35
N ARG A 447 -17.80 25.13 9.65
CA ARG A 447 -16.47 25.34 10.25
C ARG A 447 -15.80 23.99 10.52
N GLU A 448 -14.53 23.87 10.16
CA GLU A 448 -13.71 22.72 10.57
C GLU A 448 -13.62 22.66 12.10
N LEU A 449 -13.88 21.49 12.66
CA LEU A 449 -13.83 21.23 14.10
C LEU A 449 -12.52 20.57 14.51
N ALA A 450 -11.93 19.74 13.65
CA ALA A 450 -10.66 19.09 13.87
C ALA A 450 -9.97 18.72 12.54
N LEU A 451 -8.65 18.65 12.59
CA LEU A 451 -7.77 17.98 11.63
C LEU A 451 -6.84 17.07 12.44
N PHE A 452 -6.82 15.77 12.14
CA PHE A 452 -5.99 14.77 12.82
C PHE A 452 -5.48 13.71 11.85
N GLY A 453 -4.72 12.72 12.33
CA GLY A 453 -4.14 11.67 11.45
C GLY A 453 -3.10 12.20 10.45
N THR A 454 -2.59 13.43 10.62
CA THR A 454 -1.69 14.11 9.68
C THR A 454 -0.27 13.51 9.59
N THR A 455 0.02 12.47 10.38
CA THR A 455 1.29 11.76 10.42
C THR A 455 1.04 10.29 10.73
N GLY A 456 2.00 9.42 10.41
CA GLY A 456 1.94 7.98 10.71
C GLY A 456 1.43 7.12 9.55
N PHE A 457 0.68 7.69 8.60
CA PHE A 457 0.22 7.03 7.38
C PHE A 457 1.36 6.86 6.36
N ALA A 458 1.28 5.82 5.52
CA ALA A 458 2.27 5.53 4.48
C ALA A 458 2.11 6.41 3.23
N SER A 459 0.88 6.57 2.75
CA SER A 459 0.48 7.62 1.82
C SER A 459 -0.97 8.02 2.08
N ASP A 460 -1.90 7.13 1.75
CA ASP A 460 -3.29 7.53 1.53
C ASP A 460 -4.18 7.17 2.72
N HIS A 461 -5.21 7.98 2.92
CA HIS A 461 -6.15 7.92 4.03
C HIS A 461 -7.48 7.46 3.46
N GLU A 462 -7.81 6.16 3.51
CA GLU A 462 -9.07 5.69 2.93
C GLU A 462 -10.15 5.43 3.98
N GLY A 463 -10.97 4.38 3.80
CA GLY A 463 -12.25 4.17 4.46
C GLY A 463 -12.28 4.47 5.96
N ILE A 464 -13.30 5.21 6.39
CA ILE A 464 -13.53 5.62 7.77
C ILE A 464 -14.71 4.85 8.37
N SER A 465 -14.48 4.06 9.41
CA SER A 465 -15.50 3.24 10.07
C SER A 465 -15.50 3.39 11.59
N PHE A 466 -16.63 3.05 12.24
CA PHE A 466 -16.86 3.40 13.66
C PHE A 466 -17.27 2.20 14.51
N TYR A 467 -16.45 1.83 15.50
CA TYR A 467 -16.88 0.95 16.58
C TYR A 467 -17.63 1.75 17.66
N LYS A 468 -18.91 1.46 17.87
CA LYS A 468 -19.78 2.21 18.80
C LYS A 468 -20.06 1.39 20.06
N ARG A 469 -19.71 1.93 21.24
CA ARG A 469 -19.98 1.31 22.55
C ARG A 469 -21.27 1.86 23.15
N ALA A 470 -21.90 1.08 24.02
CA ALA A 470 -23.19 1.41 24.64
C ALA A 470 -23.14 2.60 25.63
N ASP A 471 -21.95 3.05 26.04
CA ASP A 471 -21.71 4.23 26.88
C ASP A 471 -21.44 5.51 26.06
N GLY A 472 -21.55 5.44 24.73
CA GLY A 472 -21.27 6.53 23.80
C GLY A 472 -19.81 6.63 23.35
N THR A 473 -18.89 5.92 24.00
CA THR A 473 -17.46 5.88 23.60
C THR A 473 -17.25 4.98 22.37
N GLY A 474 -16.00 4.87 21.91
CA GLY A 474 -15.59 3.81 21.00
C GLY A 474 -14.36 4.16 20.18
N TYR A 475 -14.31 3.61 18.96
CA TYR A 475 -13.18 3.77 18.06
C TYR A 475 -13.60 4.29 16.69
N LEU A 476 -12.76 5.16 16.14
CA LEU A 476 -12.78 5.56 14.74
C LEU A 476 -11.58 4.88 14.08
N LEU A 477 -11.82 4.10 13.04
CA LEU A 477 -10.82 3.43 12.23
C LEU A 477 -10.66 4.17 10.91
N VAL A 478 -9.41 4.29 10.43
CA VAL A 478 -9.07 4.88 9.13
C VAL A 478 -8.10 3.94 8.43
N SER A 479 -8.35 3.62 7.17
CA SER A 479 -7.42 2.82 6.37
C SER A 479 -6.11 3.57 6.13
N ASP A 480 -4.99 2.86 6.27
CA ASP A 480 -3.64 3.30 5.93
C ASP A 480 -3.17 2.40 4.77
N GLN A 481 -3.64 2.76 3.57
CA GLN A 481 -3.84 1.85 2.43
C GLN A 481 -2.56 1.09 2.06
N GLN A 482 -1.48 1.82 1.77
CA GLN A 482 -0.17 1.26 1.40
C GLN A 482 0.61 0.66 2.57
N ALA A 483 0.14 0.80 3.82
CA ALA A 483 0.66 0.07 4.97
C ALA A 483 -0.12 -1.21 5.28
N HIS A 484 -1.27 -1.45 4.62
CA HIS A 484 -2.12 -2.64 4.77
C HIS A 484 -2.59 -2.85 6.21
N ARG A 485 -3.03 -1.75 6.84
CA ARG A 485 -3.40 -1.69 8.26
C ARG A 485 -4.45 -0.60 8.49
N PHE A 486 -5.11 -0.64 9.63
CA PHE A 486 -6.01 0.42 10.06
C PHE A 486 -5.43 1.19 11.24
N GLN A 487 -5.50 2.51 11.21
CA GLN A 487 -5.18 3.37 12.35
C GLN A 487 -6.43 3.62 13.18
N ILE A 488 -6.28 3.54 14.51
CA ILE A 488 -7.36 3.57 15.49
C ILE A 488 -7.25 4.84 16.34
N PHE A 489 -8.35 5.58 16.41
CA PHE A 489 -8.51 6.84 17.14
C PHE A 489 -9.69 6.75 18.10
N PRO A 490 -9.77 7.56 19.18
CA PRO A 490 -10.96 7.61 20.03
C PRO A 490 -12.13 8.22 19.23
N ARG A 491 -13.29 7.56 19.23
CA ARG A 491 -14.49 8.00 18.50
C ARG A 491 -14.98 9.36 18.98
N GLU A 492 -15.08 9.50 20.30
CA GLU A 492 -15.59 10.67 21.01
C GLU A 492 -14.56 11.81 21.19
N GLY A 493 -13.30 11.56 20.81
CA GLY A 493 -12.15 12.41 21.12
C GLY A 493 -11.64 12.19 22.56
N VAL A 494 -10.74 13.06 23.04
CA VAL A 494 -10.29 12.98 24.45
C VAL A 494 -11.36 13.55 25.38
N ALA A 495 -11.50 12.98 26.58
CA ALA A 495 -12.41 13.47 27.62
C ALA A 495 -12.27 15.00 27.85
N GLY A 496 -13.39 15.71 27.71
CA GLY A 496 -13.46 17.17 27.80
C GLY A 496 -12.92 17.95 26.59
N ARG A 497 -12.40 17.26 25.57
CA ARG A 497 -11.78 17.82 24.35
C ARG A 497 -12.21 17.01 23.12
N PRO A 498 -13.51 17.06 22.72
CA PRO A 498 -14.14 16.14 21.74
C PRO A 498 -13.71 16.36 20.27
N HIS A 499 -12.69 17.18 20.04
CA HIS A 499 -12.11 17.47 18.75
C HIS A 499 -10.62 17.04 18.69
N GLU A 500 -10.08 16.50 19.78
CA GLU A 500 -8.74 15.93 19.80
C GLU A 500 -8.81 14.41 19.67
N HIS A 501 -8.26 13.89 18.57
CA HIS A 501 -8.24 12.47 18.22
C HIS A 501 -6.78 11.99 18.12
N PRO A 502 -6.08 11.75 19.24
CA PRO A 502 -4.75 11.13 19.21
C PRO A 502 -4.83 9.69 18.71
N MET A 503 -3.82 9.27 17.94
CA MET A 503 -3.68 7.88 17.52
C MET A 503 -3.50 6.97 18.74
N ILE A 504 -4.35 5.95 18.86
CA ILE A 504 -4.27 4.92 19.91
C ILE A 504 -3.32 3.81 19.45
N LYS A 505 -3.55 3.29 18.24
CA LYS A 505 -2.84 2.13 17.70
C LYS A 505 -2.96 2.04 16.18
N ALA A 506 -2.12 1.24 15.54
CA ALA A 506 -2.39 0.67 14.22
C ALA A 506 -2.47 -0.86 14.30
N VAL A 507 -3.33 -1.47 13.50
CA VAL A 507 -3.54 -2.92 13.43
C VAL A 507 -3.33 -3.41 11.99
N ASP A 508 -2.31 -4.26 11.81
CA ASP A 508 -2.04 -4.91 10.53
C ASP A 508 -3.19 -5.86 10.18
N VAL A 509 -3.62 -5.85 8.92
CA VAL A 509 -4.65 -6.77 8.40
C VAL A 509 -4.17 -7.50 7.15
N ALA A 510 -4.80 -8.63 6.85
CA ALA A 510 -4.53 -9.41 5.65
C ALA A 510 -5.17 -8.82 4.38
N ALA A 511 -6.01 -7.78 4.50
CA ALA A 511 -6.43 -6.96 3.37
C ALA A 511 -5.23 -6.18 2.82
N ILE A 512 -5.16 -6.09 1.50
CA ILE A 512 -4.12 -5.41 0.73
C ILE A 512 -4.77 -4.19 0.09
N GLU A 513 -4.13 -3.03 0.26
CA GLU A 513 -4.57 -1.74 -0.29
C GLU A 513 -6.06 -1.43 -0.05
N SER A 514 -6.56 -1.72 1.16
CA SER A 514 -7.96 -1.49 1.52
C SER A 514 -8.38 -0.04 1.29
N ASP A 515 -9.38 0.12 0.43
CA ASP A 515 -10.05 1.38 0.15
C ASP A 515 -11.19 1.59 1.19
N GLY A 516 -12.44 1.28 0.85
CA GLY A 516 -13.58 1.37 1.76
C GLY A 516 -13.56 0.37 2.94
N SER A 517 -14.19 0.76 4.05
CA SER A 517 -14.39 -0.10 5.24
C SER A 517 -15.65 0.28 6.02
N GLU A 518 -16.28 -0.69 6.67
CA GLU A 518 -17.46 -0.47 7.52
C GLU A 518 -17.42 -1.39 8.76
N LEU A 519 -17.99 -0.92 9.86
CA LEU A 519 -17.93 -1.56 11.17
C LEU A 519 -19.26 -1.46 11.92
N THR A 520 -19.76 -2.61 12.37
CA THR A 520 -20.89 -2.69 13.30
C THR A 520 -20.48 -3.39 14.59
N SER A 521 -20.85 -2.83 15.74
CA SER A 521 -20.78 -3.49 17.05
C SER A 521 -22.01 -4.38 17.33
N THR A 522 -22.89 -4.56 16.34
CA THR A 522 -24.05 -5.45 16.46
C THR A 522 -23.60 -6.90 16.49
N VAL A 523 -24.13 -7.67 17.45
CA VAL A 523 -23.92 -9.12 17.55
C VAL A 523 -24.50 -9.83 16.32
N LEU A 524 -23.64 -10.44 15.52
CA LEU A 524 -24.03 -11.20 14.31
C LEU A 524 -23.49 -12.65 14.38
N PRO A 525 -24.15 -13.64 13.73
CA PRO A 525 -23.64 -15.00 13.64
C PRO A 525 -22.20 -15.03 13.08
N GLY A 526 -21.28 -15.66 13.81
CA GLY A 526 -19.84 -15.68 13.49
C GLY A 526 -19.03 -14.47 13.99
N PHE A 527 -19.70 -13.38 14.35
CA PHE A 527 -19.12 -12.07 14.70
C PHE A 527 -19.73 -11.54 16.03
N PRO A 528 -19.46 -12.19 17.17
CA PRO A 528 -20.16 -11.92 18.42
C PRO A 528 -19.84 -10.55 19.04
N GLY A 529 -18.59 -10.05 18.92
CA GLY A 529 -18.24 -8.67 19.28
C GLY A 529 -18.44 -7.63 18.18
N GLY A 530 -19.07 -8.00 17.05
CA GLY A 530 -19.24 -7.13 15.89
C GLY A 530 -18.46 -7.59 14.65
N LEU A 531 -18.90 -7.08 13.50
CA LEU A 531 -18.36 -7.37 12.16
C LEU A 531 -17.63 -6.14 11.64
N PHE A 532 -16.37 -6.31 11.26
CA PHE A 532 -15.57 -5.35 10.52
C PHE A 532 -15.40 -5.85 9.08
N VAL A 533 -15.76 -5.02 8.10
CA VAL A 533 -15.61 -5.30 6.67
C VAL A 533 -14.57 -4.33 6.11
N ALA A 534 -13.59 -4.86 5.39
CA ALA A 534 -12.65 -4.07 4.60
C ALA A 534 -12.64 -4.55 3.15
N MET A 535 -12.55 -3.62 2.21
CA MET A 535 -12.15 -3.90 0.84
C MET A 535 -10.73 -4.50 0.82
N THR A 536 -10.43 -5.29 -0.21
CA THR A 536 -9.04 -5.68 -0.51
C THR A 536 -8.86 -5.91 -2.01
N GLU A 537 -7.62 -5.73 -2.46
CA GLU A 537 -7.14 -6.31 -3.70
C GLU A 537 -7.52 -7.80 -3.82
N GLY A 538 -7.81 -8.22 -5.04
CA GLY A 538 -8.37 -9.56 -5.33
C GLY A 538 -9.89 -9.60 -5.49
N LYS A 539 -10.56 -8.44 -5.59
CA LYS A 539 -11.99 -8.30 -5.93
C LYS A 539 -12.96 -8.83 -4.87
N VAL A 540 -12.55 -8.84 -3.61
CA VAL A 540 -13.31 -9.42 -2.49
C VAL A 540 -13.35 -8.46 -1.32
N PHE A 541 -14.36 -8.63 -0.47
CA PHE A 541 -14.35 -8.03 0.86
C PHE A 541 -13.86 -9.07 1.88
N HIS A 542 -13.10 -8.58 2.86
CA HIS A 542 -12.62 -9.36 4.00
C HIS A 542 -13.49 -9.05 5.22
N PHE A 543 -14.14 -10.08 5.78
CA PHE A 543 -14.98 -9.97 6.97
C PHE A 543 -14.20 -10.46 8.19
N TYR A 544 -13.83 -9.54 9.07
CA TYR A 544 -13.15 -9.79 10.34
C TYR A 544 -14.15 -9.74 11.49
N ALA A 545 -13.91 -10.51 12.55
CA ALA A 545 -14.57 -10.21 13.82
C ALA A 545 -13.82 -9.08 14.52
N TRP A 546 -14.58 -8.13 15.04
CA TRP A 546 -14.04 -7.03 15.83
C TRP A 546 -13.17 -7.53 17.00
N ASP A 547 -13.56 -8.64 17.65
CA ASP A 547 -12.80 -9.25 18.76
C ASP A 547 -11.34 -9.56 18.39
N ASP A 548 -11.09 -10.00 17.15
CA ASP A 548 -9.76 -10.37 16.68
C ASP A 548 -8.92 -9.11 16.39
N ILE A 549 -9.55 -8.07 15.83
CA ILE A 549 -8.97 -6.74 15.58
C ILE A 549 -8.62 -6.05 16.91
N ALA A 550 -9.56 -5.99 17.85
CA ALA A 550 -9.40 -5.38 19.16
C ALA A 550 -8.27 -6.04 19.95
N LYS A 551 -8.24 -7.39 19.96
CA LYS A 551 -7.17 -8.16 20.60
C LYS A 551 -5.79 -7.90 19.99
N ALA A 552 -5.68 -7.82 18.66
CA ALA A 552 -4.42 -7.53 17.98
C ALA A 552 -3.93 -6.09 18.25
N ALA A 553 -4.86 -5.13 18.32
CA ALA A 553 -4.57 -3.75 18.70
C ALA A 553 -4.28 -3.58 20.21
N GLY A 554 -4.70 -4.52 21.06
CA GLY A 554 -4.59 -4.41 22.52
C GLY A 554 -5.63 -3.45 23.13
N LEU A 555 -6.83 -3.40 22.55
CA LEU A 555 -7.97 -2.63 23.05
C LEU A 555 -8.71 -3.44 24.13
N GLU A 556 -9.26 -2.75 25.14
CA GLU A 556 -9.99 -3.32 26.29
C GLU A 556 -11.48 -3.54 26.03
#